data_AF-A0A6B1IP60-F1
#
_entry.id   AF-A0A6B1IP60-F1
#
_cell.length_a   1.000
_cell.length_b   1.000
_cell.length_c   1.000
_cell.angle_alpha   90.00
_cell.angle_beta   90.00
_cell.angle_gamma   90.00
#
_symmetry.space_group_name_H-M   'P 1'
#
loop_
_entity.id
_entity.type
_entity.pdbx_description
1 polymer ?
#
loop_
_entity_poly.entity_id
_entity_poly.type
_entity_poly.pdbx_seq_one_letter_code
_entity_poly.pdbx_strand_id
1 'polypeptide(L)'
;MKPTRRTVLGVVGTLGVGAGAAFGSGAFTSTTAERAVEVNVFGADGVVRNGDNEDNVAGAIRDNIIDVLVDTEPNSVSIDSPNLNDGEDGADLFPTNPRQLVGYDGVVDKNFVSLVANDVTIVFGEEGGLPPNSTIDYAELFAFVSNRDNELAFDIIFEPGAESGGELLTRVDGQTVSDGATVRTISGPEVPVRADAEVTTGTTSPETEQVNIRIEPQDD
;
A
#
# COMPACT_ATOMS: atom_id res chain seq x y z
N MET A 1 -27.89 5.55 30.65
CA MET A 1 -26.99 4.94 29.65
C MET A 1 -27.82 4.56 28.43
N LYS A 2 -27.51 5.15 27.28
CA LYS A 2 -28.23 4.94 26.02
C LYS A 2 -27.23 4.35 25.03
N PRO A 3 -27.31 3.06 24.68
CA PRO A 3 -26.51 2.49 23.61
C PRO A 3 -27.21 2.76 22.27
N THR A 4 -26.51 3.42 21.35
CA THR A 4 -26.83 3.40 19.92
C THR A 4 -25.71 2.66 19.22
N ARG A 5 -25.90 1.36 18.95
CA ARG A 5 -25.13 0.64 17.93
C ARG A 5 -25.94 0.70 16.64
N ARG A 6 -25.42 1.42 15.65
CA ARG A 6 -25.97 1.42 14.29
C ARG A 6 -25.66 0.06 13.66
N THR A 7 -26.72 -0.57 13.20
CA THR A 7 -26.74 -1.73 12.31
C THR A 7 -26.37 -1.28 10.90
N VAL A 8 -25.39 -1.93 10.26
CA VAL A 8 -25.35 -2.08 8.81
C VAL A 8 -25.17 -3.58 8.55
N LEU A 9 -26.27 -4.19 8.11
CA LEU A 9 -26.33 -5.56 7.62
C LEU A 9 -26.24 -5.45 6.10
N GLY A 10 -25.08 -5.75 5.53
CA GLY A 10 -24.89 -5.91 4.09
C GLY A 10 -25.12 -7.37 3.71
N VAL A 11 -26.16 -7.61 2.92
CA VAL A 11 -26.61 -8.93 2.47
C VAL A 11 -25.55 -9.58 1.56
N VAL A 12 -24.98 -10.71 2.01
CA VAL A 12 -24.23 -11.62 1.14
C VAL A 12 -25.23 -12.42 0.32
N GLY A 13 -25.30 -12.13 -0.98
CA GLY A 13 -26.09 -12.89 -1.94
C GLY A 13 -25.58 -14.33 -2.03
N THR A 14 -26.45 -15.28 -1.72
CA THR A 14 -26.25 -16.71 -1.93
C THR A 14 -26.35 -17.04 -3.43
N LEU A 15 -25.21 -17.13 -4.11
CA LEU A 15 -25.16 -17.78 -5.42
C LEU A 15 -25.08 -19.30 -5.23
N GLY A 16 -26.11 -19.98 -5.72
CA GLY A 16 -26.33 -21.41 -5.53
C GLY A 16 -25.22 -22.28 -6.13
N VAL A 17 -24.72 -23.21 -5.31
CA VAL A 17 -23.82 -24.27 -5.73
C VAL A 17 -24.62 -25.33 -6.48
N GLY A 18 -24.68 -25.20 -7.81
CA GLY A 18 -25.15 -26.26 -8.69
C GLY A 18 -24.02 -27.25 -8.97
N ALA A 19 -24.07 -28.43 -8.37
CA ALA A 19 -23.19 -29.54 -8.70
C ALA A 19 -23.44 -30.01 -10.15
N GLY A 20 -22.42 -29.97 -10.99
CA GLY A 20 -22.43 -30.53 -12.35
C GLY A 20 -21.00 -30.76 -12.83
N ALA A 21 -20.57 -32.02 -12.81
CA ALA A 21 -19.27 -32.42 -13.32
C ALA A 21 -19.19 -32.21 -14.84
N ALA A 22 -18.09 -31.61 -15.31
CA ALA A 22 -17.62 -31.76 -16.68
C ALA A 22 -16.09 -31.78 -16.68
N PHE A 23 -15.53 -32.98 -16.82
CA PHE A 23 -14.15 -33.18 -17.29
C PHE A 23 -14.10 -32.83 -18.79
N GLY A 24 -13.17 -31.98 -19.21
CA GLY A 24 -12.83 -31.82 -20.63
C GLY A 24 -12.37 -30.42 -21.03
N SER A 25 -11.08 -30.31 -21.36
CA SER A 25 -10.42 -29.25 -22.13
C SER A 25 -10.37 -27.83 -21.54
N GLY A 26 -9.25 -27.51 -20.88
CA GLY A 26 -8.42 -26.32 -21.16
C GLY A 26 -9.11 -24.96 -21.37
N ALA A 27 -10.13 -24.63 -20.58
CA ALA A 27 -10.65 -23.28 -20.53
C ALA A 27 -9.80 -22.49 -19.53
N PHE A 28 -9.03 -21.52 -20.01
CA PHE A 28 -8.44 -20.50 -19.15
C PHE A 28 -9.60 -19.80 -18.43
N THR A 29 -9.87 -20.18 -17.19
CA THR A 29 -10.71 -19.38 -16.31
C THR A 29 -9.87 -18.17 -15.94
N SER A 30 -10.00 -17.06 -16.67
CA SER A 30 -9.46 -15.79 -16.19
C SER A 30 -10.32 -15.39 -14.99
N THR A 31 -9.94 -15.89 -13.82
CA THR A 31 -10.48 -15.40 -12.57
C THR A 31 -9.87 -14.02 -12.37
N THR A 32 -10.59 -12.97 -12.78
CA THR A 32 -10.29 -11.60 -12.35
C THR A 32 -10.54 -11.58 -10.85
N ALA A 33 -9.45 -11.63 -10.10
CA ALA A 33 -9.44 -11.69 -8.66
C ALA A 33 -8.74 -10.44 -8.16
N GLU A 34 -9.52 -9.54 -7.57
CA GLU A 34 -9.00 -8.38 -6.84
C GLU A 34 -8.29 -8.87 -5.56
N ARG A 35 -7.10 -8.32 -5.33
CA ARG A 35 -6.26 -8.62 -4.17
C ARG A 35 -5.77 -7.33 -3.57
N ALA A 36 -5.92 -7.16 -2.27
CA ALA A 36 -5.73 -5.86 -1.64
C ALA A 36 -4.83 -5.94 -0.40
N VAL A 37 -4.03 -4.91 -0.21
CA VAL A 37 -3.20 -4.68 0.98
C VAL A 37 -3.67 -3.40 1.67
N GLU A 38 -4.25 -3.54 2.85
CA GLU A 38 -4.57 -2.44 3.73
C GLU A 38 -3.30 -2.05 4.51
N VAL A 39 -2.90 -0.78 4.43
CA VAL A 39 -1.64 -0.32 5.03
C VAL A 39 -1.90 0.53 6.27
N ASN A 40 -1.20 0.21 7.35
CA ASN A 40 -1.12 1.07 8.53
C ASN A 40 0.29 1.62 8.68
N VAL A 41 0.47 2.94 8.59
CA VAL A 41 1.78 3.57 8.80
C VAL A 41 1.93 4.11 10.22
N PHE A 42 3.01 3.71 10.87
CA PHE A 42 3.40 4.10 12.23
C PHE A 42 4.70 4.90 12.16
N GLY A 43 4.62 6.17 12.56
CA GLY A 43 5.79 6.98 12.84
C GLY A 43 6.31 6.75 14.27
N ALA A 44 7.42 7.39 14.62
CA ALA A 44 8.04 7.30 15.95
C ALA A 44 7.08 7.63 17.13
N ASP A 45 6.02 8.41 16.88
CA ASP A 45 5.01 8.81 17.87
C ASP A 45 3.65 8.06 17.75
N GLY A 46 3.56 7.03 16.89
CA GLY A 46 2.35 6.20 16.70
C GLY A 46 1.74 6.24 15.30
N VAL A 47 0.48 5.80 15.16
CA VAL A 47 -0.25 5.78 13.87
C VAL A 47 -0.38 7.19 13.31
N VAL A 48 0.09 7.41 12.09
CA VAL A 48 -0.10 8.68 11.36
C VAL A 48 -1.35 8.55 10.50
N ARG A 49 -2.41 9.33 10.80
CA ARG A 49 -3.67 9.30 10.04
C ARG A 49 -4.24 10.70 9.81
N ASN A 50 -4.85 10.86 8.63
CA ASN A 50 -5.63 11.97 8.06
C ASN A 50 -4.90 13.22 7.57
N GLY A 51 -5.03 13.46 6.26
CA GLY A 51 -5.04 14.78 5.65
C GLY A 51 -6.24 14.99 4.73
N ASP A 52 -7.42 15.34 5.26
CA ASP A 52 -8.65 15.55 4.44
C ASP A 52 -8.64 16.87 3.63
N ASN A 53 -7.50 17.57 3.56
CA ASN A 53 -7.26 18.81 2.81
C ASN A 53 -5.76 18.94 2.49
N GLU A 54 -5.41 19.65 1.42
CA GLU A 54 -4.02 19.84 0.95
C GLU A 54 -3.04 20.32 2.04
N ASP A 55 -3.46 21.30 2.87
CA ASP A 55 -2.65 21.79 4.00
C ASP A 55 -2.44 20.71 5.07
N ASN A 56 -3.38 19.78 5.22
CA ASN A 56 -3.28 18.67 6.16
C ASN A 56 -2.43 17.52 5.59
N VAL A 57 -2.46 17.27 4.28
CA VAL A 57 -1.57 16.29 3.61
C VAL A 57 -0.12 16.74 3.74
N ALA A 58 0.17 17.99 3.37
CA ALA A 58 1.49 18.58 3.55
C ALA A 58 1.90 18.66 5.02
N GLY A 59 0.94 18.89 5.93
CA GLY A 59 1.15 18.84 7.38
C GLY A 59 1.53 17.45 7.89
N ALA A 60 0.75 16.41 7.55
CA ALA A 60 1.00 15.03 7.93
C ALA A 60 2.35 14.52 7.44
N ILE A 61 2.72 14.89 6.20
CA ILE A 61 4.07 14.64 5.69
C ILE A 61 5.07 15.38 6.57
N ARG A 62 5.02 16.72 6.69
CA ARG A 62 6.00 17.52 7.47
C ARG A 62 6.16 17.12 8.94
N ASP A 63 5.09 16.60 9.54
CA ASP A 63 5.06 16.10 10.91
C ASP A 63 5.75 14.74 10.99
N ASN A 64 5.62 13.91 9.96
CA ASN A 64 6.47 12.73 9.80
C ASN A 64 7.88 13.17 9.35
N ILE A 65 8.89 12.42 9.74
CA ILE A 65 10.25 12.66 9.25
C ILE A 65 10.34 12.13 7.81
N ILE A 66 9.70 10.98 7.55
CA ILE A 66 9.78 10.21 6.32
C ILE A 66 8.40 10.00 5.73
N ASP A 67 8.28 10.27 4.43
CA ASP A 67 7.14 9.86 3.64
C ASP A 67 7.38 8.50 2.98
N VAL A 68 6.32 7.71 2.91
CA VAL A 68 6.30 6.39 2.29
C VAL A 68 5.36 6.46 1.11
N LEU A 69 5.90 6.27 -0.08
CA LEU A 69 5.18 6.39 -1.34
C LEU A 69 5.02 5.02 -1.99
N VAL A 70 3.89 4.80 -2.67
CA VAL A 70 3.64 3.62 -3.52
C VAL A 70 3.45 4.06 -4.98
N ASP A 71 4.12 3.38 -5.92
CA ASP A 71 4.04 3.63 -7.36
C ASP A 71 2.76 3.00 -7.95
N THR A 72 1.94 3.82 -8.61
CA THR A 72 0.71 3.44 -9.31
C THR A 72 0.85 3.53 -10.83
N GLU A 73 2.07 3.73 -11.36
CA GLU A 73 2.36 3.62 -12.80
C GLU A 73 2.03 2.24 -13.38
N PRO A 74 2.27 1.10 -12.69
CA PRO A 74 1.86 -0.19 -13.20
C PRO A 74 0.33 -0.33 -13.22
N ASN A 75 -0.27 -0.64 -14.38
CA ASN A 75 -1.74 -0.81 -14.50
C ASN A 75 -2.34 -1.88 -13.58
N SER A 76 -1.52 -2.80 -13.07
CA SER A 76 -1.95 -3.81 -12.10
C SER A 76 -1.82 -3.36 -10.65
N VAL A 77 -1.51 -2.08 -10.39
CA VAL A 77 -1.49 -1.46 -9.07
C VAL A 77 -2.42 -0.27 -9.11
N SER A 78 -3.39 -0.25 -8.21
CA SER A 78 -4.31 0.84 -8.01
C SER A 78 -4.50 1.13 -6.53
N ILE A 79 -5.17 2.23 -6.23
CA ILE A 79 -5.38 2.71 -4.87
C ILE A 79 -6.86 2.91 -4.64
N ASP A 80 -7.38 2.24 -3.61
CA ASP A 80 -8.69 2.53 -3.05
C ASP A 80 -8.53 3.42 -1.82
N SER A 81 -9.39 4.43 -1.70
CA SER A 81 -9.39 5.34 -0.57
C SER A 81 -10.80 5.86 -0.31
N PRO A 82 -11.23 5.98 0.95
CA PRO A 82 -12.50 6.64 1.27
C PRO A 82 -12.54 8.12 0.90
N ASN A 83 -11.38 8.72 0.55
CA ASN A 83 -11.25 10.12 0.18
C ASN A 83 -11.32 10.38 -1.33
N LEU A 84 -11.32 9.33 -2.16
CA LEU A 84 -11.49 9.45 -3.61
C LEU A 84 -12.97 9.57 -3.98
N ASN A 85 -13.29 10.49 -4.88
CA ASN A 85 -14.61 10.66 -5.49
C ASN A 85 -14.69 9.93 -6.85
N ASP A 86 -15.91 9.83 -7.38
CA ASP A 86 -16.15 9.24 -8.71
C ASP A 86 -15.30 9.91 -9.80
N GLY A 87 -14.36 9.15 -10.37
CA GLY A 87 -13.49 9.59 -11.46
C GLY A 87 -12.16 10.19 -11.03
N GLU A 88 -11.87 10.20 -9.73
CA GLU A 88 -10.51 10.41 -9.20
C GLU A 88 -9.77 9.06 -9.12
N ASP A 89 -8.45 9.08 -9.28
CA ASP A 89 -7.59 7.91 -9.16
C ASP A 89 -6.51 8.11 -8.10
N GLY A 90 -5.66 7.10 -7.90
CA GLY A 90 -4.57 7.18 -6.92
C GLY A 90 -3.67 8.39 -7.12
N ALA A 91 -3.42 8.85 -8.35
CA ALA A 91 -2.54 9.99 -8.60
C ALA A 91 -3.12 11.31 -8.04
N ASP A 92 -4.44 11.41 -7.84
CA ASP A 92 -5.08 12.54 -7.17
C ASP A 92 -4.78 12.59 -5.65
N LEU A 93 -4.27 11.50 -5.07
CA LEU A 93 -3.79 11.42 -3.69
C LEU A 93 -2.29 11.74 -3.56
N PHE A 94 -1.63 12.09 -4.66
CA PHE A 94 -0.27 12.63 -4.59
C PHE A 94 -0.29 14.03 -3.96
N PRO A 95 0.72 14.40 -3.15
CA PRO A 95 0.81 15.76 -2.62
C PRO A 95 0.86 16.76 -3.78
N THR A 96 -0.06 17.73 -3.81
CA THR A 96 -0.19 18.68 -4.93
C THR A 96 0.90 19.75 -4.94
N ASN A 97 1.66 19.90 -3.85
CA ASN A 97 2.79 20.84 -3.70
C ASN A 97 4.09 20.19 -3.20
N PRO A 98 4.58 19.10 -3.80
CA PRO A 98 5.75 18.37 -3.31
C PRO A 98 7.05 19.13 -3.59
N ARG A 99 7.07 20.04 -4.58
CA ARG A 99 8.22 20.90 -4.91
C ARG A 99 8.63 21.87 -3.79
N GLN A 100 7.77 22.06 -2.78
CA GLN A 100 8.11 22.83 -1.59
C GLN A 100 8.65 21.95 -0.44
N LEU A 101 8.62 20.63 -0.62
CA LEU A 101 9.16 19.64 0.31
C LEU A 101 10.53 19.18 -0.19
N VAL A 102 11.49 19.09 0.72
CA VAL A 102 12.83 18.59 0.40
C VAL A 102 12.76 17.10 0.02
N GLY A 103 13.60 16.66 -0.92
CA GLY A 103 13.76 15.24 -1.27
C GLY A 103 12.81 14.71 -2.35
N TYR A 104 11.85 15.50 -2.82
CA TYR A 104 10.85 15.06 -3.80
C TYR A 104 11.26 15.20 -5.27
N ASP A 105 12.40 15.84 -5.57
CA ASP A 105 12.82 16.16 -6.94
C ASP A 105 12.90 14.94 -7.90
N GLY A 106 13.05 13.72 -7.35
CA GLY A 106 13.06 12.45 -8.11
C GLY A 106 11.72 11.69 -8.16
N VAL A 107 10.65 12.21 -7.56
CA VAL A 107 9.31 11.60 -7.53
C VAL A 107 8.19 12.52 -8.01
N VAL A 108 8.39 13.84 -8.11
CA VAL A 108 7.32 14.81 -8.47
C VAL A 108 6.67 14.55 -9.83
N ASP A 109 7.39 13.91 -10.76
CA ASP A 109 6.90 13.63 -12.11
C ASP A 109 6.44 12.17 -12.30
N LYS A 110 6.21 11.44 -11.20
CA LYS A 110 5.81 10.03 -11.17
C LYS A 110 4.42 9.86 -10.55
N ASN A 111 3.76 8.75 -10.88
CA ASN A 111 2.46 8.37 -10.30
C ASN A 111 2.67 7.73 -8.92
N PHE A 112 3.06 8.53 -7.92
CA PHE A 112 3.18 8.03 -6.55
C PHE A 112 1.97 8.41 -5.71
N VAL A 113 1.72 7.66 -4.64
CA VAL A 113 0.74 7.98 -3.61
C VAL A 113 1.38 7.90 -2.24
N SER A 114 1.19 8.93 -1.42
CA SER A 114 1.70 8.94 -0.05
C SER A 114 0.81 8.10 0.88
N LEU A 115 1.38 7.04 1.45
CA LEU A 115 0.76 6.18 2.45
C LEU A 115 0.73 6.82 3.84
N VAL A 116 1.59 7.81 4.09
CA VAL A 116 1.63 8.53 5.39
C VAL A 116 0.50 9.55 5.49
N ALA A 117 0.25 10.27 4.40
CA ALA A 117 -0.74 11.34 4.37
C ALA A 117 -2.17 10.85 4.09
N ASN A 118 -2.34 9.67 3.51
CA ASN A 118 -3.63 9.16 3.06
C ASN A 118 -3.95 7.81 3.73
N ASP A 119 -5.22 7.62 4.09
CA ASP A 119 -5.75 6.31 4.45
C ASP A 119 -6.13 5.58 3.17
N VAL A 120 -5.32 4.59 2.79
CA VAL A 120 -5.40 3.95 1.47
C VAL A 120 -5.22 2.44 1.56
N THR A 121 -5.83 1.76 0.60
CA THR A 121 -5.65 0.34 0.34
C THR A 121 -4.99 0.17 -1.02
N ILE A 122 -3.87 -0.54 -1.07
CA ILE A 122 -3.20 -0.88 -2.32
C ILE A 122 -3.92 -2.07 -2.94
N VAL A 123 -4.46 -1.91 -4.14
CA VAL A 123 -5.20 -2.95 -4.85
C VAL A 123 -4.34 -3.45 -6.01
N PHE A 124 -4.09 -4.75 -6.04
CA PHE A 124 -3.36 -5.42 -7.09
C PHE A 124 -4.30 -6.15 -8.05
N GLY A 125 -4.12 -5.89 -9.34
CA GLY A 125 -4.84 -6.53 -10.43
C GLY A 125 -6.27 -6.01 -10.62
N GLU A 126 -6.59 -4.78 -10.24
CA GLU A 126 -7.91 -4.20 -10.52
C GLU A 126 -8.21 -4.20 -12.04
N GLU A 127 -7.30 -3.66 -12.86
CA GLU A 127 -7.39 -3.74 -14.32
C GLU A 127 -6.81 -5.05 -14.87
N GLY A 128 -7.59 -6.13 -14.77
CA GLY A 128 -7.33 -7.38 -15.51
C GLY A 128 -7.01 -8.60 -14.65
N GLY A 129 -6.93 -8.44 -13.34
CA GLY A 129 -6.67 -9.51 -12.37
C GLY A 129 -5.19 -9.89 -12.32
N LEU A 130 -4.76 -10.39 -11.15
CA LEU A 130 -3.52 -11.15 -11.07
C LEU A 130 -3.79 -12.65 -11.27
N PRO A 131 -2.96 -13.37 -12.04
CA PRO A 131 -3.11 -14.82 -12.20
C PRO A 131 -3.04 -15.52 -10.84
N PRO A 132 -3.88 -16.53 -10.56
CA PRO A 132 -3.81 -17.24 -9.28
C PRO A 132 -2.53 -18.06 -9.15
N ASN A 133 -2.07 -18.30 -7.91
CA ASN A 133 -0.85 -19.05 -7.59
C ASN A 133 0.40 -18.52 -8.32
N SER A 134 0.49 -17.20 -8.47
CA SER A 134 1.57 -16.54 -9.15
C SER A 134 2.27 -15.56 -8.24
N THR A 135 3.56 -15.40 -8.47
CA THR A 135 4.41 -14.39 -7.87
C THR A 135 4.69 -13.33 -8.93
N ILE A 136 4.46 -12.07 -8.57
CA ILE A 136 4.62 -10.90 -9.43
C ILE A 136 5.61 -9.96 -8.75
N ASP A 137 6.66 -9.59 -9.48
CA ASP A 137 7.64 -8.62 -9.04
C ASP A 137 7.29 -7.24 -9.57
N TYR A 138 7.24 -6.27 -8.66
CA TYR A 138 7.08 -4.85 -8.96
C TYR A 138 8.40 -4.14 -8.67
N ALA A 139 9.06 -3.68 -9.74
CA ALA A 139 10.28 -2.92 -9.61
C ALA A 139 9.98 -1.53 -9.03
N GLU A 140 10.76 -1.12 -8.03
CA GLU A 140 10.68 0.19 -7.40
C GLU A 140 9.27 0.59 -6.93
N LEU A 141 8.45 -0.38 -6.50
CA LEU A 141 7.06 -0.14 -6.08
C LEU A 141 6.97 0.86 -4.93
N PHE A 142 7.92 0.84 -4.00
CA PHE A 142 7.96 1.76 -2.88
C PHE A 142 9.06 2.78 -3.06
N ALA A 143 8.77 4.03 -2.70
CA ALA A 143 9.76 5.09 -2.59
C ALA A 143 9.69 5.77 -1.21
N PHE A 144 10.84 6.12 -0.66
CA PHE A 144 10.98 6.71 0.67
C PHE A 144 11.63 8.08 0.55
N VAL A 145 10.94 9.10 1.06
CA VAL A 145 11.39 10.49 0.95
C VAL A 145 11.58 11.08 2.33
N SER A 146 12.79 11.54 2.62
CA SER A 146 13.03 12.38 3.79
C SER A 146 12.61 13.82 3.48
N ASN A 147 11.68 14.34 4.27
CA ASN A 147 11.20 15.72 4.11
C ASN A 147 11.96 16.73 4.99
N ARG A 148 12.98 16.26 5.72
CA ARG A 148 13.91 17.11 6.47
C ARG A 148 15.35 16.92 5.99
N ASP A 149 16.09 18.02 6.00
CA ASP A 149 17.54 18.07 5.80
C ASP A 149 18.28 17.49 7.02
N ASN A 150 18.09 16.20 7.32
CA ASN A 150 18.62 15.61 8.55
C ASN A 150 19.53 14.43 8.23
N GLU A 151 20.74 14.44 8.82
CA GLU A 151 21.76 13.37 8.80
C GLU A 151 21.33 12.09 9.55
N LEU A 152 20.05 11.96 9.91
CA LEU A 152 19.52 10.87 10.72
C LEU A 152 19.06 9.74 9.83
N ALA A 153 19.59 8.54 10.08
CA ALA A 153 19.21 7.33 9.39
C ALA A 153 17.98 6.68 10.02
N PHE A 154 17.10 6.14 9.17
CA PHE A 154 15.88 5.45 9.57
C PHE A 154 15.80 4.08 8.90
N ASP A 155 15.15 3.17 9.60
CA ASP A 155 14.71 1.88 9.08
C ASP A 155 13.21 1.95 8.81
N ILE A 156 12.81 1.49 7.62
CA ILE A 156 11.40 1.34 7.25
C ILE A 156 11.08 -0.15 7.26
N ILE A 157 10.23 -0.56 8.20
CA ILE A 157 9.98 -1.95 8.52
C ILE A 157 8.55 -2.31 8.09
N PHE A 158 8.41 -3.27 7.18
CA PHE A 158 7.16 -3.85 6.74
C PHE A 158 6.93 -5.16 7.50
N GLU A 159 5.79 -5.26 8.17
CA GLU A 159 5.43 -6.42 8.99
C GLU A 159 3.93 -6.75 8.87
N PRO A 160 3.51 -8.00 9.13
CA PRO A 160 2.10 -8.38 9.04
C PRO A 160 1.24 -7.61 10.04
N GLY A 161 0.06 -7.20 9.58
CA GLY A 161 -1.00 -6.63 10.40
C GLY A 161 -1.78 -7.68 11.20
N ALA A 162 -2.65 -7.21 12.09
CA ALA A 162 -3.40 -8.08 13.00
C ALA A 162 -4.46 -8.96 12.29
N GLU A 163 -4.93 -8.51 11.12
CA GLU A 163 -5.94 -9.19 10.31
C GLU A 163 -5.41 -9.52 8.90
N SER A 164 -4.29 -10.25 8.82
CA SER A 164 -3.80 -10.80 7.56
C SER A 164 -4.68 -11.99 7.12
N GLY A 165 -5.48 -11.79 6.06
CA GLY A 165 -6.23 -12.84 5.38
C GLY A 165 -5.38 -13.70 4.42
N GLY A 166 -4.07 -13.45 4.35
CA GLY A 166 -3.07 -14.10 3.51
C GLY A 166 -1.73 -13.35 3.53
N GLU A 167 -0.68 -13.95 2.96
CA GLU A 167 0.63 -13.29 2.69
C GLU A 167 0.62 -12.85 1.22
N LEU A 168 0.01 -11.69 0.93
CA LEU A 168 -0.09 -11.12 -0.40
C LEU A 168 1.17 -10.35 -0.76
N LEU A 169 1.59 -9.39 0.07
CA LEU A 169 2.89 -8.71 -0.09
C LEU A 169 3.96 -9.55 0.60
N THR A 170 4.63 -10.42 -0.15
CA THR A 170 5.56 -11.41 0.44
C THR A 170 6.95 -10.86 0.66
N ARG A 171 7.41 -9.93 -0.18
CA ARG A 171 8.72 -9.30 -0.02
C ARG A 171 8.73 -7.80 -0.31
N VAL A 172 9.63 -7.10 0.37
CA VAL A 172 10.04 -5.73 0.06
C VAL A 172 11.57 -5.68 0.10
N ASP A 173 12.18 -5.10 -0.93
CA ASP A 173 13.64 -5.03 -1.12
C ASP A 173 14.35 -6.40 -0.98
N GLY A 174 13.69 -7.44 -1.50
CA GLY A 174 14.17 -8.82 -1.43
C GLY A 174 14.07 -9.48 -0.04
N GLN A 175 13.55 -8.80 0.97
CA GLN A 175 13.35 -9.32 2.32
C GLN A 175 11.89 -9.75 2.56
N THR A 176 11.68 -10.81 3.35
CA THR A 176 10.36 -11.37 3.64
C THR A 176 9.57 -10.47 4.60
N VAL A 177 8.35 -10.07 4.22
CA VAL A 177 7.49 -9.20 5.06
C VAL A 177 7.07 -9.89 6.35
N SER A 178 6.75 -11.19 6.32
CA SER A 178 6.38 -11.93 7.53
C SER A 178 7.50 -12.08 8.57
N ASP A 179 8.75 -11.81 8.18
CA ASP A 179 9.91 -11.76 9.08
C ASP A 179 10.29 -10.32 9.52
N GLY A 180 9.55 -9.30 9.05
CA GLY A 180 9.88 -7.89 9.28
C GLY A 180 10.86 -7.34 8.25
N ALA A 181 10.43 -7.24 6.99
CA ALA A 181 11.26 -6.72 5.89
C ALA A 181 11.66 -5.27 6.18
N THR A 182 12.97 -5.00 6.21
CA THR A 182 13.54 -3.72 6.59
C THR A 182 14.28 -3.08 5.42
N VAL A 183 13.75 -1.98 4.92
CA VAL A 183 14.46 -1.12 3.97
C VAL A 183 15.33 -0.16 4.78
N ARG A 184 16.65 -0.35 4.70
CA ARG A 184 17.64 0.43 5.44
C ARG A 184 18.14 1.57 4.59
N THR A 185 17.85 2.80 5.00
CA THR A 185 18.49 4.02 4.48
C THR A 185 17.92 5.17 5.26
N ILE A 186 18.72 6.15 5.77
CA ILE A 186 18.65 7.62 5.50
C ILE A 186 19.95 8.32 5.98
N SER A 187 21.01 8.34 5.18
CA SER A 187 22.01 9.40 5.35
C SER A 187 22.67 9.70 4.01
N GLY A 188 22.22 10.76 3.34
CA GLY A 188 22.85 11.24 2.11
C GLY A 188 21.91 11.88 1.08
N PRO A 189 22.47 12.46 0.00
CA PRO A 189 21.74 13.22 -1.03
C PRO A 189 20.96 12.35 -2.04
N GLU A 190 20.97 11.02 -1.89
CA GLU A 190 20.35 10.05 -2.82
C GLU A 190 18.89 9.75 -2.42
N VAL A 191 18.10 10.81 -2.22
CA VAL A 191 16.65 10.72 -2.02
C VAL A 191 15.97 10.95 -3.38
N PRO A 192 14.93 10.17 -3.76
CA PRO A 192 14.28 9.10 -3.00
C PRO A 192 15.07 7.78 -2.98
N VAL A 193 14.93 7.04 -1.88
CA VAL A 193 15.33 5.62 -1.85
C VAL A 193 14.17 4.81 -2.40
N ARG A 194 14.45 3.76 -3.19
CA ARG A 194 13.42 2.92 -3.81
C ARG A 194 13.60 1.46 -3.42
N ALA A 195 12.49 0.74 -3.31
CA ALA A 195 12.46 -0.68 -3.02
C ALA A 195 11.52 -1.43 -3.96
N ASP A 196 11.99 -2.57 -4.43
CA ASP A 196 11.17 -3.54 -5.17
C ASP A 196 10.19 -4.23 -4.22
N ALA A 197 9.11 -4.78 -4.77
CA ALA A 197 8.12 -5.55 -4.03
C ALA A 197 7.75 -6.85 -4.75
N GLU A 198 7.49 -7.89 -3.99
CA GLU A 198 7.02 -9.18 -4.48
C GLU A 198 5.60 -9.43 -3.95
N VAL A 199 4.65 -9.69 -4.86
CA VAL A 199 3.26 -10.02 -4.53
C VAL A 199 2.98 -11.47 -4.91
N THR A 200 2.60 -12.29 -3.94
CA THR A 200 2.20 -13.69 -4.16
C THR A 200 0.70 -13.85 -4.00
N THR A 201 0.09 -14.39 -5.03
CA THR A 201 -1.35 -14.63 -5.08
C THR A 201 -1.69 -16.06 -4.72
N GLY A 202 -2.70 -16.26 -3.89
CA GLY A 202 -3.16 -17.59 -3.53
C GLY A 202 -4.19 -18.16 -4.50
N THR A 203 -4.89 -19.19 -4.02
CA THR A 203 -5.99 -19.88 -4.73
C THR A 203 -7.36 -19.26 -4.46
N THR A 204 -7.43 -18.35 -3.49
CA THR A 204 -8.66 -17.74 -2.99
C THR A 204 -8.82 -16.34 -3.56
N SER A 205 -10.06 -15.85 -3.64
CA SER A 205 -10.35 -14.48 -4.07
C SER A 205 -11.70 -14.04 -3.49
N PRO A 206 -11.83 -12.79 -3.01
CA PRO A 206 -10.75 -11.80 -2.84
C PRO A 206 -9.74 -12.23 -1.75
N GLU A 207 -8.50 -11.75 -1.88
CA GLU A 207 -7.45 -11.91 -0.86
C GLU A 207 -7.12 -10.53 -0.32
N THR A 208 -7.27 -10.36 0.99
CA THR A 208 -6.99 -9.10 1.68
C THR A 208 -5.98 -9.35 2.78
N GLU A 209 -4.92 -8.55 2.80
CA GLU A 209 -3.90 -8.57 3.84
C GLU A 209 -3.82 -7.18 4.49
N GLN A 210 -3.54 -7.15 5.79
CA GLN A 210 -3.12 -5.92 6.45
C GLN A 210 -1.61 -5.94 6.62
N VAL A 211 -0.93 -4.84 6.31
CA VAL A 211 0.51 -4.65 6.51
C VAL A 211 0.73 -3.41 7.36
N ASN A 212 1.59 -3.53 8.37
CA ASN A 212 2.07 -2.42 9.15
C ASN A 212 3.40 -1.94 8.58
N ILE A 213 3.56 -0.63 8.42
CA ILE A 213 4.81 0.02 8.04
C ILE A 213 5.27 0.86 9.22
N ARG A 214 6.42 0.53 9.80
CA ARG A 214 6.98 1.21 10.97
C ARG A 214 8.24 1.96 10.58
N ILE A 215 8.33 3.22 10.99
CA ILE A 215 9.45 4.12 10.69
C ILE A 215 10.21 4.39 11.98
N GLU A 216 11.45 3.91 12.07
CA GLU A 216 12.25 4.00 13.30
C GLU A 216 13.64 4.56 13.01
N PRO A 217 14.23 5.36 13.91
CA PRO A 217 15.63 5.75 13.80
C PRO A 217 16.53 4.50 13.79
N GLN A 218 17.60 4.52 12.98
CA GLN A 218 18.64 3.49 13.05
C GLN A 218 19.39 3.61 14.38
N ASP A 219 19.54 2.49 15.07
CA ASP A 219 20.47 2.37 16.19
C ASP A 219 21.91 2.31 15.64
N ASP A 220 22.76 3.27 16.01
CA ASP A 220 24.21 3.31 15.73
C ASP A 220 24.98 2.13 16.36
#